data_AF-A0A124F2H6-F1
#
_entry.id   AF-A0A124F2H6-F1
#
_cell.length_a   1.000
_cell.length_b   1.000
_cell.length_c   1.000
_cell.angle_alpha   90.00
_cell.angle_beta   90.00
_cell.angle_gamma   90.00
#
_symmetry.space_group_name_H-M   'P 1'
#
loop_
_entity.id
_entity.type
_entity.pdbx_description
1 polymer ?
#
loop_
_entity_poly.entity_id
_entity_poly.type
_entity_poly.pdbx_seq_one_letter_code
_entity_poly.pdbx_strand_id
1 'polypeptide(L)'
;MEITLKDLEQNIKTLPENFYQEVNDFIDFLKHKHFKGKQYEVSEWQKEETRRRVEYSRNNPHSFVSESEMNDYLRDLESGD
;
A
#
# COMPACT_ATOMS: atom_id res chain seq x y z
N MET A 1 18.88 -8.18 -24.77
CA MET A 1 18.50 -7.10 -25.71
C MET A 1 18.24 -5.87 -24.85
N GLU A 2 18.93 -4.76 -25.09
CA GLU A 2 18.61 -3.50 -24.42
C GLU A 2 17.38 -2.88 -25.09
N ILE A 3 16.36 -2.58 -24.29
CA ILE A 3 15.16 -1.87 -24.75
C ILE A 3 15.50 -0.38 -24.80
N THR A 4 15.23 0.27 -25.93
CA THR A 4 15.46 1.71 -26.10
C THR A 4 14.20 2.52 -25.75
N LEU A 5 14.36 3.84 -25.55
CA LEU A 5 13.23 4.75 -25.38
C LEU A 5 12.27 4.73 -26.58
N LYS A 6 12.80 4.55 -27.80
CA LYS A 6 11.99 4.45 -29.02
C LYS A 6 11.12 3.19 -29.02
N ASP A 7 11.66 2.07 -28.52
CA ASP A 7 10.89 0.83 -28.41
C ASP A 7 9.75 0.98 -27.39
N LEU A 8 10.00 1.66 -26.27
CA LEU A 8 8.96 1.98 -25.28
C LEU A 8 7.88 2.90 -25.85
N GLU A 9 8.26 3.96 -26.54
CA GLU A 9 7.31 4.89 -27.18
C GLU A 9 6.43 4.16 -28.20
N GLN A 10 7.01 3.29 -29.02
CA GLN A 10 6.28 2.53 -30.01
C GLN A 10 5.30 1.54 -29.37
N ASN A 11 5.71 0.88 -28.29
CA ASN A 11 4.83 -0.05 -27.56
C ASN A 11 3.67 0.67 -26.87
N ILE A 12 3.89 1.87 -26.32
CA ILE A 12 2.82 2.67 -25.71
C ILE A 12 1.83 3.14 -26.79
N LYS A 13 2.31 3.52 -27.99
CA LYS A 13 1.45 3.94 -29.11
C LYS A 13 0.56 2.82 -29.68
N THR A 14 0.94 1.55 -29.50
CA THR A 14 0.15 0.41 -29.95
C THR A 14 -0.83 -0.12 -28.89
N LEU A 15 -0.78 0.41 -27.67
CA LEU A 15 -1.71 0.06 -26.60
C LEU A 15 -3.09 0.70 -26.84
N PRO A 16 -4.18 -0.05 -26.59
CA PRO A 16 -5.51 0.55 -26.52
C PRO A 16 -5.60 1.65 -25.46
N GLU A 17 -6.31 2.73 -25.75
CA GLU A 17 -6.37 3.93 -24.89
C GLU A 17 -6.87 3.64 -23.47
N ASN A 18 -7.70 2.61 -23.30
CA ASN A 18 -8.21 2.21 -21.98
C ASN A 18 -7.10 1.74 -21.02
N PHE A 19 -5.92 1.39 -21.52
CA PHE A 19 -4.77 1.01 -20.71
C PHE A 19 -3.82 2.18 -20.40
N TYR A 20 -4.02 3.36 -20.98
CA TYR A 20 -3.13 4.50 -20.75
C TYR A 20 -3.10 4.93 -19.29
N GLN A 21 -4.23 4.83 -18.59
CA GLN A 21 -4.27 5.11 -17.15
C GLN A 21 -3.40 4.13 -16.36
N GLU A 22 -3.54 2.83 -16.61
CA GLU A 22 -2.75 1.79 -15.92
C GLU A 22 -1.24 1.95 -16.19
N VAL A 23 -0.87 2.25 -17.44
CA VAL A 23 0.53 2.51 -17.82
C VAL A 23 1.05 3.77 -17.12
N ASN A 24 0.25 4.83 -17.06
CA ASN A 24 0.64 6.05 -16.36
C ASN A 24 0.80 5.81 -14.85
N ASP A 25 -0.12 5.08 -14.22
CA ASP A 25 -0.05 4.72 -12.80
C ASP A 25 1.20 3.89 -12.51
N PHE A 26 1.55 2.96 -13.40
CA PHE A 26 2.78 2.16 -13.27
C PHE A 26 4.05 3.01 -13.43
N ILE A 27 4.07 3.95 -14.38
CA ILE A 27 5.17 4.90 -14.54
C ILE A 27 5.33 5.75 -13.28
N ASP A 28 4.23 6.24 -12.71
CA ASP A 28 4.24 7.03 -11.49
C ASP A 28 4.67 6.20 -10.28
N PHE A 29 4.28 4.93 -10.20
CA PHE A 29 4.82 3.98 -9.24
C PHE A 29 6.34 3.79 -9.39
N LEU A 30 6.85 3.62 -10.61
CA LEU A 30 8.29 3.48 -10.85
C LEU A 30 9.05 4.75 -10.47
N LYS A 31 8.50 5.93 -10.81
CA LYS A 31 9.03 7.21 -10.34
C LYS A 31 9.04 7.25 -8.81
N HIS A 32 7.94 6.88 -8.17
CA HIS A 32 7.85 6.86 -6.72
C HIS A 32 8.84 5.88 -6.07
N LYS A 33 8.99 4.67 -6.61
CA LYS A 33 9.88 3.62 -6.10
C LYS A 33 11.36 4.02 -6.20
N HIS A 34 11.75 4.61 -7.32
CA HIS A 34 13.16 4.87 -7.62
C HIS A 34 13.62 6.31 -7.36
N PHE A 35 12.70 7.28 -7.31
CA PHE A 35 13.00 8.67 -6.91
C PHE A 35 12.77 8.91 -5.40
N LYS A 36 12.40 7.87 -4.64
CA LYS A 36 12.39 7.84 -3.16
C LYS A 36 13.77 7.92 -2.49
N GLY A 37 14.73 8.59 -3.14
CA GLY A 37 15.81 9.30 -2.42
C GLY A 37 15.31 10.52 -1.66
N LYS A 38 14.05 10.94 -1.85
CA LYS A 38 13.36 11.86 -0.94
C LYS A 38 12.46 11.06 0.00
N GLN A 39 12.90 10.95 1.25
CA GLN A 39 12.07 10.55 2.38
C GLN A 39 10.72 11.28 2.27
N TYR A 40 9.62 10.53 2.17
CA TYR A 40 8.36 11.10 2.61
C TYR A 40 8.54 11.33 4.11
N GLU A 41 8.63 12.59 4.52
CA GLU A 41 8.44 12.92 5.93
C GLU A 41 7.03 12.45 6.27
N VAL A 42 6.95 11.40 7.09
CA VAL A 42 5.69 11.02 7.73
C VAL A 42 5.16 12.27 8.41
N SER A 43 3.99 12.73 7.98
CA SER A 43 3.41 13.96 8.52
C SER A 43 3.20 13.84 10.04
N GLU A 44 3.32 14.95 10.76
CA GLU A 44 3.26 14.91 12.25
C GLU A 44 1.94 14.33 12.77
N TRP A 45 0.82 14.54 12.07
CA TRP A 45 -0.46 13.95 12.50
C TRP A 45 -0.44 12.41 12.45
N GLN A 46 0.26 11.81 11.48
CA GLN A 46 0.39 10.35 11.38
C GLN A 46 1.29 9.80 12.48
N LYS A 47 2.37 10.52 12.80
CA LYS A 47 3.25 10.17 13.93
C LYS A 47 2.46 10.25 15.23
N GLU A 48 1.67 11.31 15.41
CA GLU A 48 0.90 11.54 16.62
C GLU A 48 -0.23 10.53 16.81
N GLU A 49 -0.98 10.22 15.75
CA GLU A 49 -2.01 9.18 15.81
C GLU A 49 -1.41 7.81 16.14
N THR A 50 -0.22 7.51 15.61
CA THR A 50 0.51 6.28 15.94
C THR A 50 0.90 6.26 17.42
N ARG A 51 1.46 7.35 17.96
CA ARG A 51 1.78 7.46 19.40
C ARG A 51 0.55 7.28 20.27
N ARG A 52 -0.55 7.96 19.94
CA ARG A 52 -1.83 7.87 20.65
C ARG A 52 -2.35 6.44 20.71
N ARG A 53 -2.28 5.70 19.60
CA ARG A 53 -2.69 4.29 19.55
C ARG A 53 -1.80 3.40 20.39
N VAL A 54 -0.47 3.57 20.32
CA VAL A 54 0.47 2.80 21.14
C VAL A 54 0.24 3.03 22.63
N GLU A 55 0.02 4.29 23.03
CA GLU A 55 -0.30 4.63 24.42
C GLU A 55 -1.64 4.04 24.86
N TYR A 56 -2.66 4.14 24.00
CA TYR A 56 -3.95 3.51 24.26
C TYR A 56 -3.83 1.99 24.42
N SER A 57 -3.03 1.30 23.60
CA SER A 57 -2.75 -0.14 23.73
C SER A 57 -2.07 -0.51 25.03
N ARG A 58 -1.10 0.30 25.49
CA ARG A 58 -0.44 0.08 26.78
C ARG A 58 -1.41 0.18 27.96
N ASN A 59 -2.32 1.15 27.89
CA ASN A 59 -3.28 1.41 28.97
C ASN A 59 -4.53 0.54 28.89
N ASN A 60 -4.84 -0.04 27.72
CA ASN A 60 -6.02 -0.86 27.47
C ASN A 60 -5.64 -2.17 26.75
N PRO A 61 -4.78 -3.01 27.35
CA PRO A 61 -4.31 -4.23 26.69
C PRO A 61 -5.46 -5.20 26.35
N HIS A 62 -6.55 -5.17 27.13
CA HIS A 62 -7.76 -5.96 26.90
C HIS A 62 -8.68 -5.44 25.78
N SER A 63 -8.41 -4.24 25.25
CA SER A 63 -9.16 -3.65 24.13
C SER A 63 -8.71 -4.19 22.77
N PHE A 64 -7.61 -4.96 22.77
CA PHE A 64 -7.09 -5.61 21.59
C PHE A 64 -7.41 -7.09 21.62
N VAL A 65 -7.93 -7.57 20.50
CA VAL A 65 -8.15 -8.98 20.23
C VAL A 65 -6.79 -9.57 19.86
N SER A 66 -6.38 -10.63 20.57
CA SER A 66 -5.19 -11.39 20.20
C SER A 66 -5.34 -11.99 18.80
N GLU A 67 -4.22 -12.30 18.15
CA GLU A 67 -4.25 -12.94 16.83
C GLU A 67 -5.04 -14.27 16.86
N SER A 68 -4.96 -15.02 17.96
CA SER A 68 -5.78 -16.21 18.19
C SER A 68 -7.28 -15.89 18.25
N GLU A 69 -7.69 -14.91 19.05
CA GLU A 69 -9.11 -14.55 19.16
C GLU A 69 -9.67 -13.99 17.84
N MET A 70 -8.85 -13.30 17.04
CA MET A 70 -9.24 -12.83 15.72
C MET A 70 -9.40 -14.00 14.74
N ASN A 71 -8.49 -14.98 14.78
CA ASN A 71 -8.56 -16.16 13.94
C ASN A 71 -9.76 -17.05 14.32
N ASP A 72 -10.07 -17.16 15.60
CA ASP A 72 -11.26 -17.88 16.08
C ASP A 72 -12.54 -17.19 15.58
N TYR A 73 -12.64 -15.86 15.71
CA TYR A 73 -13.77 -15.09 15.16
C TYR A 73 -13.93 -15.25 13.64
N LEU A 74 -12.83 -15.25 12.89
CA LEU A 74 -12.87 -15.45 11.43
C LEU A 74 -13.36 -16.87 11.08
N ARG A 75 -12.95 -17.88 11.84
CA ARG A 75 -13.45 -19.26 11.66
C ARG A 75 -14.93 -19.38 11.97
N ASP A 76 -15.41 -18.72 13.01
CA ASP A 76 -16.83 -18.70 13.36
C ASP A 76 -17.65 -18.12 12.19
N LEU A 77 -17.23 -16.98 11.64
CA LEU A 77 -17.85 -16.36 10.46
C LEU A 77 -17.84 -17.26 9.21
N GLU A 78 -16.77 -18.02 8.98
CA GLU A 78 -16.65 -18.95 7.85
C GLU A 78 -17.48 -20.22 8.04
N SER A 79 -17.67 -20.65 9.29
CA SER A 79 -18.41 -21.86 9.64
C SER A 79 -19.93 -21.69 9.60
N GLY A 80 -20.43 -20.45 9.70
CA GLY A 80 -21.83 -20.11 9.47
C GLY A 80 -22.80 -20.44 10.61
N ASP A 81 -22.30 -20.65 11.83
CA ASP A 81 -23.09 -20.63 13.07
C ASP A 81 -23.23 -19.20 13.65
#